data_AF-A0A6B1GNW3-F1
#
_entry.id   AF-A0A6B1GNW3-F1
#
_cell.length_a   1.000
_cell.length_b   1.000
_cell.length_c   1.000
_cell.angle_alpha   90.00
_cell.angle_beta   90.00
_cell.angle_gamma   90.00
#
_symmetry.space_group_name_H-M   'P 1'
#
loop_
_entity.id
_entity.type
_entity.pdbx_description
1 polymer ?
#
loop_
_entity_poly.entity_id
_entity_poly.type
_entity_poly.pdbx_seq_one_letter_code
_entity_poly.pdbx_strand_id
1 'polypeptide(L)' 'MSTMNISLPEGLKGFVNQQVRSRGYSSSSEYVRELIRKDQDREALRGLLLEGAASPPAATADAEYFDQLRQRVREARQG' A
#
# COMPACT_ATOMS: atom_id res chain seq x y z
N MET A 1 -2.40 21.80 11.55
CA MET A 1 -1.51 21.14 10.56
C MET A 1 -0.10 21.67 10.76
N SER A 2 0.90 20.81 10.77
CA SER A 2 2.30 21.22 10.75
C SER A 2 2.74 21.48 9.30
N THR A 3 3.47 22.56 9.07
CA THR A 3 4.01 22.92 7.75
C THR A 3 5.39 22.33 7.54
N MET A 4 5.66 21.85 6.33
CA MET A 4 6.98 21.37 5.91
C MET A 4 7.40 22.12 4.64
N ASN A 5 8.58 22.74 4.67
CA ASN A 5 9.17 23.44 3.53
C ASN A 5 10.19 22.54 2.85
N ILE A 6 10.11 22.41 1.53
CA ILE A 6 11.00 21.56 0.73
C ILE A 6 11.52 22.39 -0.45
N SER A 7 12.84 22.51 -0.56
CA SER A 7 13.50 23.12 -1.72
C SER A 7 13.71 22.07 -2.80
N LEU A 8 13.27 22.37 -4.02
CA LEU A 8 13.41 21.49 -5.18
C LEU A 8 14.21 22.19 -6.27
N PRO A 9 15.16 21.50 -6.93
CA PRO A 9 15.74 21.95 -8.19
C PRO A 9 14.65 22.21 -9.24
N GLU A 10 14.93 23.11 -10.18
CA GLU A 10 13.96 23.55 -11.18
C GLU A 10 13.32 22.39 -11.96
N GLY A 11 14.11 21.40 -12.36
CA GLY A 11 13.60 20.20 -13.05
C GLY A 11 12.57 19.42 -12.23
N LEU A 12 12.82 19.23 -10.92
CA LEU A 12 11.87 18.54 -10.05
C LEU A 12 10.61 19.37 -9.79
N LYS A 13 10.75 20.69 -9.66
CA LYS A 13 9.59 21.60 -9.56
C LYS A 13 8.73 21.52 -10.82
N GLY A 14 9.35 21.52 -12.00
CA GLY A 14 8.67 21.37 -13.29
C GLY A 14 7.90 20.05 -13.39
N PHE A 15 8.54 18.95 -12.99
CA PHE A 15 7.91 17.64 -12.93
C PHE A 15 6.68 17.62 -12.01
N VAL A 16 6.82 18.12 -10.77
CA VAL A 16 5.70 18.20 -9.81
C VAL A 16 4.55 19.03 -10.38
N ASN A 17 4.83 20.18 -10.97
CA ASN A 17 3.81 21.03 -11.59
C ASN A 17 3.06 20.31 -12.73
N GLN A 18 3.77 19.52 -13.54
CA GLN A 18 3.15 18.71 -14.58
C GLN A 18 2.22 17.65 -13.98
N GLN A 19 2.65 16.94 -12.93
CA GLN A 19 1.81 15.92 -12.28
C GLN A 19 0.56 16.54 -11.64
N VAL A 20 0.68 17.72 -11.03
CA VAL A 20 -0.45 18.47 -10.47
C VAL A 20 -1.49 18.76 -11.55
N ARG A 21 -1.05 19.28 -12.71
CA ARG A 21 -1.95 19.59 -13.83
C ARG A 21 -2.55 18.35 -14.47
N SER A 22 -1.74 17.32 -14.75
CA SER A 22 -2.18 16.15 -15.52
C SER A 22 -3.09 15.22 -14.72
N ARG A 23 -2.92 15.16 -13.40
CA ARG A 23 -3.70 14.29 -12.51
C ARG A 23 -4.76 15.04 -11.70
N GLY A 24 -4.93 16.35 -11.94
CA GLY A 24 -6.00 17.15 -11.36
C GLY A 24 -5.83 17.46 -9.86
N TYR A 25 -4.60 17.48 -9.34
CA TYR A 25 -4.37 17.91 -7.96
C TYR A 25 -4.54 19.42 -7.83
N SER A 26 -5.00 19.88 -6.67
CA SER A 26 -5.20 21.31 -6.35
C SER A 26 -3.89 22.03 -6.03
N SER A 27 -2.85 21.30 -5.60
CA SER A 27 -1.56 21.89 -5.20
C SER A 27 -0.41 20.89 -5.23
N SER A 28 0.82 21.40 -5.29
CA SER A 28 2.05 20.59 -5.14
C SER A 28 2.10 19.87 -3.79
N SER A 29 1.63 20.51 -2.71
CA SER A 29 1.57 19.87 -1.39
C SER A 29 0.58 18.71 -1.34
N GLU A 30 -0.52 18.77 -2.10
CA GLU A 30 -1.43 17.64 -2.22
C GLU A 30 -0.78 16.47 -2.94
N TYR A 31 -0.11 16.73 -4.07
CA TYR A 31 0.63 15.71 -4.79
C TYR A 31 1.70 15.05 -3.90
N VAL A 32 2.49 15.83 -3.17
CA VAL A 32 3.52 15.28 -2.26
C VAL A 32 2.89 14.46 -1.13
N ARG A 33 1.78 14.92 -0.52
CA ARG A 33 1.08 14.13 0.50
C ARG A 33 0.59 12.78 -0.03
N GLU A 34 0.15 12.74 -1.27
CA GLU A 34 -0.28 11.51 -1.92
C GLU A 34 0.89 10.56 -2.19
N LEU A 35 2.04 11.09 -2.64
CA LEU A 35 3.27 10.31 -2.77
C LEU A 35 3.72 9.72 -1.43
N ILE A 36 3.67 10.49 -0.35
CA ILE A 36 4.02 10.01 1.00
C ILE A 36 3.10 8.86 1.42
N ARG A 37 1.79 8.97 1.19
CA ARG A 37 0.85 7.86 1.48
C ARG A 37 1.18 6.61 0.68
N LYS A 38 1.44 6.75 -0.62
CA LYS A 38 1.86 5.61 -1.45
C LYS A 38 3.17 4.98 -0.99
N ASP A 39 4.09 5.78 -0.47
CA ASP A 39 5.35 5.29 0.09
C ASP A 39 5.10 4.49 1.38
N GLN A 40 4.26 5.01 2.28
CA GLN A 40 3.82 4.29 3.47
C GLN A 40 3.13 2.96 3.13
N ASP A 41 2.25 2.96 2.12
CA ASP A 41 1.56 1.74 1.67
C ASP A 41 2.57 0.69 1.12
N ARG A 42 3.60 1.15 0.39
CA ARG A 42 4.67 0.29 -0.12
C ARG A 42 5.50 -0.31 1.00
N GLU A 43 5.88 0.49 1.99
CA GLU A 43 6.64 0.01 3.15
C GLU A 43 5.82 -0.97 4.00
N ALA A 44 4.52 -0.71 4.17
CA ALA A 44 3.62 -1.64 4.85
C ALA A 44 3.52 -2.99 4.10
N LEU A 45 3.32 -2.95 2.78
CA LEU A 45 3.30 -4.16 1.94
C LEU A 45 4.64 -4.91 2.00
N ARG A 46 5.77 -4.18 1.93
CA ARG A 46 7.11 -4.75 2.06
C ARG A 46 7.26 -5.49 3.39
N GLY A 47 6.80 -4.89 4.48
CA GLY A 47 6.78 -5.53 5.80
C GLY A 47 6.03 -6.86 5.79
N LEU A 48 4.81 -6.89 5.27
CA LEU A 48 3.99 -8.11 5.17
C LEU A 48 4.65 -9.20 4.31
N LEU A 49 5.28 -8.82 3.19
CA LEU A 49 5.99 -9.78 2.34
C LEU A 49 7.19 -10.39 3.05
N LEU A 50 7.95 -9.59 3.80
CA LEU A 50 9.08 -10.09 4.59
C LEU A 50 8.63 -10.99 5.74
N GLU A 51 7.54 -10.64 6.41
CA GLU A 51 6.92 -11.50 7.44
C GLU A 51 6.48 -12.84 6.84
N GLY A 52 5.80 -12.81 5.69
CA GLY A 52 5.41 -14.03 4.96
C GLY A 52 6.61 -14.86 4.53
N ALA A 53 7.67 -14.24 4.02
CA ALA A 53 8.90 -14.94 3.61
C ALA A 53 9.67 -15.55 4.78
N ALA A 54 9.59 -14.95 5.97
CA ALA A 54 10.18 -15.48 7.20
C ALA A 54 9.31 -16.56 7.87
N SER A 55 8.06 -16.73 7.44
CA SER A 55 7.16 -17.73 8.00
C SER A 55 7.51 -19.15 7.53
N PRO A 56 7.19 -20.20 8.32
CA PRO A 56 7.31 -21.57 7.86
C PRO A 56 6.48 -21.81 6.58
N PRO A 57 6.95 -22.66 5.65
CA PRO A 57 6.19 -22.99 4.46
C PRO A 57 4.78 -23.46 4.81
N ALA A 58 3.77 -22.82 4.20
CA ALA A 58 2.40 -23.28 4.31
C ALA A 58 2.20 -24.58 3.53
N ALA A 59 1.17 -25.34 3.91
CA ALA A 59 0.69 -26.45 3.09
C ALA A 59 0.21 -25.95 1.73
N THR A 60 0.22 -26.82 0.72
CA THR A 60 -0.29 -26.51 -0.61
C THR A 60 -1.74 -26.03 -0.52
N ALA A 61 -2.04 -24.90 -1.15
CA ALA A 61 -3.40 -24.37 -1.25
C ALA A 61 -4.18 -25.10 -2.35
N ASP A 62 -4.46 -26.39 -2.14
CA ASP A 62 -5.21 -27.25 -3.05
C ASP A 62 -6.72 -27.26 -2.75
N ALA A 63 -7.48 -28.07 -3.48
CA ALA A 63 -8.93 -28.17 -3.33
C ALA A 63 -9.34 -28.59 -1.90
N GLU A 64 -8.61 -29.53 -1.30
CA GLU A 64 -8.90 -30.04 0.03
C GLU A 64 -8.65 -28.97 1.10
N TYR A 65 -7.54 -28.24 1.00
CA TYR A 65 -7.26 -27.08 1.85
C TYR A 65 -8.43 -26.09 1.85
N PHE A 66 -8.95 -25.73 0.68
CA PHE A 66 -10.05 -24.79 0.57
C PHE A 66 -11.41 -25.37 1.03
N ASP A 67 -11.64 -26.67 0.89
CA ASP A 67 -12.82 -27.34 1.43
C ASP A 67 -12.83 -27.31 2.96
N GLN A 68 -11.70 -27.65 3.58
CA GLN A 68 -11.52 -27.56 5.03
C GLN A 68 -11.68 -26.11 5.52
N LEU A 69 -11.11 -25.13 4.82
CA LEU A 69 -11.25 -23.72 5.15
C LEU A 69 -12.71 -23.26 5.12
N ARG A 70 -13.47 -23.64 4.08
CA ARG A 70 -14.91 -23.33 3.98
C ARG A 70 -15.71 -23.98 5.09
N GLN A 71 -15.38 -25.22 5.45
CA GLN A 71 -16.06 -25.94 6.53
C GLN A 71 -15.88 -25.22 7.88
N ARG A 72 -14.65 -24.82 8.21
CA ARG A 72 -14.34 -24.05 9.43
C ARG A 72 -15.11 -22.74 9.51
N VAL A 73 -15.25 -22.01 8.40
CA VAL A 73 -16.02 -20.75 8.35
C VAL A 73 -17.52 -21.00 8.58
N ARG A 74 -18.07 -22.11 8.06
CA ARG A 74 -19.48 -22.47 8.29
C ARG A 74 -19.74 -22.80 9.77
N GLU A 75 -18.85 -23.59 10.38
CA GLU A 75 -18.95 -23.97 11.79
C GLU A 75 -18.86 -22.74 12.71
N ALA A 76 -17.93 -21.82 12.44
CA ALA A 76 -17.78 -20.58 13.20
C ALA A 76 -18.98 -19.60 13.09
N ARG A 77 -19.90 -19.82 12.14
CA ARG A 77 -21.14 -19.04 12.00
C ARG A 77 -22.34 -19.68 12.68
N GLN A 78 -22.22 -20.93 13.10
CA GLN A 78 -23.29 -21.71 13.71
C GLN A 78 -23.18 -21.80 15.24
N GLY A 79 -22.04 -21.40 15.81
CA GLY A 79 -21.85 -21.17 17.25
C GLY A 79 -21.84 -19.68 17.57
#